data_AF-A0A8X7CPL0-F1
#
_entry.id   AF-A0A8X7CPL0-F1
#
_cell.length_a   1.000
_cell.length_b   1.000
_cell.length_c   1.000
_cell.angle_alpha   90.00
_cell.angle_beta   90.00
_cell.angle_gamma   90.00
#
_symmetry.space_group_name_H-M   'P 1'
#
loop_
_entity.id
_entity.type
_entity.pdbx_description
1 polymer ?
#
loop_
_entity_poly.entity_id
_entity_poly.type
_entity_poly.pdbx_seq_one_letter_code
_entity_poly.pdbx_strand_id
1 'polypeptide(L)'
;MKKTYLFCASLSFLLTLNSQAKLAPIAMDSTILHFVDTASFIDIKQIFGYANNLIGERTGYKTVELAEQATAAYGIDLPLPLAGNQANLSRIGIILYQNRYTTIHELAELERSQQGDPEELKLALKRAVTAFEKFSADYIEEIQVGKAYMVKLIDQWSILRDRPDTPLCEWSKLNHNETTSMHQTMTSFHIFDRLLDDLLIFLADLVQNCPKSHKAYRESLKSRGATN
;
A
#
# COMPACT_ATOMS: atom_id res chain seq x y z
N MET A 1 2.61 9.58 20.13
CA MET A 1 1.16 9.26 20.22
C MET A 1 0.72 8.59 18.92
N LYS A 2 0.53 7.26 18.89
CA LYS A 2 0.06 6.54 17.69
C LYS A 2 -1.43 6.81 17.47
N LYS A 3 -1.77 7.73 16.54
CA LYS A 3 -3.16 8.00 16.15
C LYS A 3 -3.68 6.82 15.34
N THR A 4 -4.42 5.94 16.03
CA THR A 4 -5.17 4.86 15.40
C THR A 4 -6.56 5.39 15.08
N TYR A 5 -6.87 5.61 13.81
CA TYR A 5 -8.24 5.87 13.39
C TYR A 5 -9.02 4.55 13.38
N LEU A 6 -10.15 4.52 14.10
CA LEU A 6 -11.09 3.40 14.08
C LEU A 6 -11.75 3.32 12.70
N PHE A 7 -11.41 2.31 11.92
CA PHE A 7 -12.28 1.83 10.85
C PHE A 7 -12.48 0.32 11.02
N CYS A 8 -13.71 -0.07 11.32
CA CYS A 8 -14.16 -1.46 11.45
C CYS A 8 -14.49 -2.03 10.06
N ALA A 9 -13.58 -1.91 9.10
CA ALA A 9 -13.73 -2.45 7.76
C ALA A 9 -12.96 -3.77 7.65
N SER A 10 -13.58 -4.82 7.12
CA SER A 10 -12.85 -6.01 6.72
C SER A 10 -11.88 -5.66 5.58
N LEU A 11 -10.71 -6.30 5.51
CA LEU A 11 -9.79 -6.11 4.38
C LEU A 11 -10.44 -6.52 3.05
N SER A 12 -11.42 -7.42 3.10
CA SER A 12 -12.29 -7.75 1.97
C SER A 12 -13.10 -6.53 1.48
N PHE A 13 -13.53 -5.63 2.37
CA PHE A 13 -14.17 -4.36 2.02
C PHE A 13 -13.18 -3.36 1.42
N LEU A 14 -11.95 -3.33 1.94
CA LEU A 14 -10.83 -2.53 1.42
C LEU A 14 -10.37 -2.99 0.02
N LEU A 15 -10.34 -4.29 -0.25
CA LEU A 15 -10.08 -4.85 -1.58
C LEU A 15 -11.21 -4.57 -2.57
N THR A 16 -12.48 -4.71 -2.16
CA THR A 16 -13.62 -4.39 -3.05
C THR A 16 -13.66 -2.92 -3.48
N LEU A 17 -12.95 -2.03 -2.78
CA LEU A 17 -12.84 -0.62 -3.12
C LEU A 17 -11.73 -0.32 -4.15
N ASN A 18 -10.83 -1.29 -4.45
CA ASN A 18 -9.60 -1.00 -5.21
C ASN A 18 -9.28 -1.93 -6.39
N SER A 19 -9.91 -3.10 -6.51
CA SER A 19 -9.70 -3.99 -7.67
C SER A 19 -10.94 -4.09 -8.54
N GLN A 20 -10.78 -3.86 -9.85
CA GLN A 20 -11.79 -4.18 -10.88
C GLN A 20 -12.12 -5.68 -10.93
N ALA A 21 -11.35 -6.54 -10.26
CA ALA A 21 -11.64 -7.95 -10.08
C ALA A 21 -11.86 -8.27 -8.59
N LYS A 22 -13.06 -8.76 -8.23
CA LYS A 22 -13.24 -9.56 -7.01
C LYS A 22 -12.38 -10.81 -7.15
N LEU A 23 -11.10 -10.72 -6.83
CA LEU A 23 -10.21 -11.87 -6.86
C LEU A 23 -10.70 -12.86 -5.80
N ALA A 24 -10.93 -14.11 -6.23
CA ALA A 24 -11.28 -15.16 -5.30
C ALA A 24 -10.14 -15.30 -4.26
N PRO A 25 -10.48 -15.52 -2.98
CA PRO A 25 -9.49 -15.89 -1.97
C PRO A 25 -8.64 -17.08 -2.42
N ILE A 26 -7.34 -17.01 -2.18
CA ILE A 26 -6.44 -18.17 -2.34
C ILE A 26 -6.02 -18.70 -0.97
N ALA A 27 -5.81 -20.01 -0.87
CA ALA A 27 -5.24 -20.63 0.31
C ALA A 27 -3.72 -20.64 0.20
N MET A 28 -3.05 -19.87 1.05
CA MET A 28 -1.58 -19.79 1.12
C MET A 28 -1.00 -20.80 2.12
N ASP A 29 -1.55 -22.01 2.16
CA ASP A 29 -1.20 -23.00 3.18
C ASP A 29 0.28 -23.38 3.11
N SER A 30 1.05 -23.05 4.16
CA SER A 30 2.46 -23.40 4.27
C SER A 30 2.94 -23.37 5.72
N THR A 31 4.01 -24.13 5.99
CA THR A 31 4.68 -24.14 7.29
C THR A 31 5.14 -22.74 7.71
N ILE A 32 5.53 -21.91 6.74
CA ILE A 32 5.97 -20.53 6.99
C ILE A 32 4.79 -19.66 7.38
N LEU A 33 3.65 -19.77 6.68
CA LEU A 33 2.44 -19.04 7.03
C LEU A 33 1.98 -19.40 8.45
N HIS A 34 1.96 -20.70 8.79
CA HIS A 34 1.60 -21.14 10.14
C HIS A 34 2.54 -20.59 11.21
N PHE A 35 3.85 -20.59 10.95
CA PHE A 35 4.83 -20.00 11.86
C PHE A 35 4.60 -18.49 12.05
N VAL A 36 4.38 -17.77 10.95
CA VAL A 36 4.15 -16.31 10.93
C VAL A 36 2.85 -15.94 11.66
N ASP A 37 1.77 -16.72 11.51
CA ASP A 37 0.49 -16.54 12.23
C ASP A 37 0.60 -16.94 13.72
N THR A 38 1.37 -17.97 14.05
CA THR A 38 1.51 -18.44 15.46
C THR A 38 2.43 -17.58 16.30
N ALA A 39 3.54 -17.13 15.75
CA ALA A 39 4.49 -16.27 16.44
C ALA A 39 4.03 -14.80 16.49
N SER A 40 2.83 -14.49 16.00
CA SER A 40 2.26 -13.13 15.97
C SER A 40 3.17 -12.13 15.26
N PHE A 41 3.90 -12.58 14.23
CA PHE A 41 4.67 -11.68 13.34
C PHE A 41 3.75 -10.75 12.54
N ILE A 42 2.47 -11.12 12.39
CA ILE A 42 1.47 -10.36 11.65
C ILE A 42 0.59 -9.58 12.62
N ASP A 43 0.77 -8.25 12.64
CA ASP A 43 -0.19 -7.32 13.22
C ASP A 43 -1.14 -6.80 12.13
N ILE A 44 -2.37 -7.32 12.15
CA ILE A 44 -3.42 -6.95 11.18
C ILE A 44 -3.79 -5.47 11.27
N LYS A 45 -3.70 -4.88 12.46
CA LYS A 45 -4.00 -3.46 12.64
C LYS A 45 -3.00 -2.60 11.88
N GLN A 46 -1.71 -2.97 11.96
CA GLN A 46 -0.65 -2.32 11.19
C GLN A 46 -0.85 -2.54 9.70
N ILE A 47 -1.16 -3.76 9.26
CA ILE A 47 -1.46 -4.05 7.84
C ILE A 47 -2.59 -3.16 7.31
N PHE A 48 -3.67 -2.96 8.08
CA PHE A 48 -4.77 -2.08 7.65
C PHE A 48 -4.35 -0.62 7.56
N GLY A 49 -3.54 -0.14 8.52
CA GLY A 49 -2.97 1.21 8.44
C GLY A 49 -2.14 1.39 7.18
N TYR A 50 -1.26 0.44 6.89
CA TYR A 50 -0.41 0.48 5.71
C TYR A 50 -1.22 0.42 4.42
N ALA A 51 -2.13 -0.55 4.30
CA ALA A 51 -2.99 -0.72 3.13
C ALA A 51 -3.81 0.55 2.84
N ASN A 52 -4.30 1.26 3.86
CA ASN A 52 -5.02 2.52 3.66
C ASN A 52 -4.14 3.61 3.05
N ASN A 53 -2.87 3.72 3.47
CA ASN A 53 -1.93 4.68 2.89
C ASN A 53 -1.65 4.32 1.42
N LEU A 54 -1.42 3.03 1.12
CA LEU A 54 -1.20 2.55 -0.24
C LEU A 54 -2.41 2.80 -1.15
N ILE A 55 -3.63 2.58 -0.65
CA ILE A 55 -4.87 2.89 -1.38
C ILE A 55 -4.97 4.39 -1.66
N GLY A 56 -4.70 5.22 -0.65
CA GLY A 56 -4.73 6.68 -0.77
C GLY A 56 -3.71 7.21 -1.77
N GLU A 57 -2.51 6.64 -1.81
CA GLU A 57 -1.48 7.01 -2.77
C GLU A 57 -1.82 6.52 -4.19
N ARG A 58 -2.30 5.28 -4.32
CA ARG A 58 -2.62 4.66 -5.61
C ARG A 58 -3.83 5.31 -6.29
N THR A 59 -4.93 5.48 -5.55
CA THR A 59 -6.26 5.81 -6.08
C THR A 59 -6.87 7.06 -5.46
N GLY A 60 -6.14 7.74 -4.58
CA GLY A 60 -6.60 8.95 -3.92
C GLY A 60 -7.46 8.72 -2.67
N TYR A 61 -7.58 9.78 -1.89
CA TYR A 61 -8.35 9.86 -0.65
C TYR A 61 -9.79 10.27 -0.93
N LYS A 62 -10.71 10.01 0.01
CA LYS A 62 -12.13 10.38 -0.16
C LYS A 62 -12.39 11.88 -0.01
N THR A 63 -11.59 12.56 0.82
CA THR A 63 -11.76 13.98 1.12
C THR A 63 -10.40 14.66 1.26
N VAL A 64 -10.39 15.98 1.15
CA VAL A 64 -9.17 16.79 1.30
C VAL A 64 -8.62 16.66 2.72
N GLU A 65 -9.49 16.65 3.73
CA GLU A 65 -9.09 16.53 5.13
C GLU A 65 -8.36 15.20 5.40
N LEU A 66 -8.80 14.11 4.77
CA LEU A 66 -8.13 12.81 4.91
C LEU A 66 -6.76 12.80 4.23
N ALA A 67 -6.65 13.43 3.06
CA ALA A 67 -5.37 13.57 2.37
C ALA A 67 -4.39 14.42 3.19
N GLU A 68 -4.83 15.57 3.70
CA GLU A 68 -4.03 16.46 4.54
C GLU A 68 -3.60 15.79 5.86
N GLN A 69 -4.51 15.04 6.49
CA GLN A 69 -4.18 14.28 7.70
C GLN A 69 -3.12 13.21 7.42
N ALA A 70 -3.24 12.49 6.31
CA ALA A 70 -2.26 11.48 5.92
C ALA A 70 -0.90 12.11 5.63
N THR A 71 -0.85 13.15 4.80
CA THR A 71 0.42 13.80 4.43
C THR A 71 1.08 14.45 5.65
N ALA A 72 0.31 15.09 6.53
CA ALA A 72 0.84 15.66 7.77
C ALA A 72 1.35 14.59 8.74
N ALA A 73 0.66 13.44 8.85
CA ALA A 73 1.05 12.37 9.75
C ALA A 73 2.42 11.75 9.38
N TYR A 74 2.75 11.72 8.09
CA TYR A 74 3.98 11.14 7.56
C TYR A 74 4.99 12.18 7.08
N GLY A 75 4.75 13.47 7.36
CA GLY A 75 5.65 14.57 6.99
C GLY A 75 5.87 14.70 5.49
N ILE A 76 4.86 14.41 4.68
CA ILE A 76 4.90 14.57 3.22
C ILE A 76 4.66 16.04 2.89
N ASP A 77 5.67 16.68 2.29
CA ASP A 77 5.61 18.08 1.90
C ASP A 77 4.81 18.23 0.61
N LEU A 78 3.66 18.90 0.73
CA LEU A 78 2.78 19.20 -0.39
C LEU A 78 3.20 20.55 -1.01
N PRO A 79 3.68 20.60 -2.26
CA PRO A 79 4.21 21.84 -2.84
C PRO A 79 3.14 22.91 -3.07
N LEU A 80 1.87 22.52 -3.16
CA LEU A 80 0.72 23.41 -3.34
C LEU A 80 -0.41 23.02 -2.37
N PRO A 81 -1.33 23.95 -2.01
CA PRO A 81 -2.53 23.59 -1.26
C PRO A 81 -3.40 22.59 -2.03
N LEU A 82 -3.92 21.57 -1.34
CA LEU A 82 -4.80 20.56 -1.94
C LEU A 82 -6.14 21.18 -2.37
N ALA A 83 -6.74 22.03 -1.55
CA ALA A 83 -8.09 22.56 -1.76
C ALA A 83 -8.32 23.37 -3.06
N GLY A 84 -7.25 23.77 -3.77
CA GLY A 84 -7.34 24.58 -5.00
C GLY A 84 -6.81 23.92 -6.28
N ASN A 85 -6.18 22.75 -6.19
CA ASN A 85 -5.42 22.15 -7.30
C ASN A 85 -5.83 20.69 -7.56
N GLN A 86 -7.12 20.38 -7.48
CA GLN A 86 -7.62 19.01 -7.66
C GLN A 86 -7.97 18.73 -9.13
N ALA A 87 -7.63 17.54 -9.62
CA ALA A 87 -8.31 16.97 -10.77
C ALA A 87 -9.75 16.60 -10.38
N ASN A 88 -10.70 16.82 -11.30
CA ASN A 88 -12.14 16.74 -11.06
C ASN A 88 -12.61 15.28 -10.90
N LEU A 89 -12.25 14.63 -9.80
CA LEU A 89 -12.44 13.20 -9.58
C LEU A 89 -13.07 12.92 -8.21
N SER A 90 -13.77 11.79 -8.10
CA SER A 90 -14.38 11.28 -6.88
C SER A 90 -13.38 10.96 -5.75
N ARG A 91 -12.09 11.18 -5.99
CA ARG A 91 -10.95 10.88 -5.11
C ARG A 91 -9.92 12.01 -5.22
N ILE A 92 -9.21 12.27 -4.12
CA ILE A 92 -8.22 13.34 -3.95
C ILE A 92 -6.82 12.76 -4.06
N GLY A 93 -6.09 13.12 -5.11
CA GLY A 93 -4.69 12.75 -5.29
C GLY A 93 -3.74 13.53 -4.38
N ILE A 94 -2.50 13.06 -4.28
CA ILE A 94 -1.43 13.74 -3.52
C ILE A 94 -0.13 13.88 -4.33
N ILE A 95 -0.09 13.39 -5.56
CA ILE A 95 1.06 13.51 -6.44
C ILE A 95 0.86 14.73 -7.33
N LEU A 96 1.78 15.69 -7.27
CA LEU A 96 1.69 16.90 -8.07
C LEU A 96 2.22 16.67 -9.49
N TYR A 97 1.38 16.92 -10.49
CA TYR A 97 1.67 16.87 -11.92
C TYR A 97 1.01 18.06 -12.63
N GLN A 98 1.77 18.88 -13.37
CA GLN A 98 1.26 20.05 -14.10
C GLN A 98 0.34 20.97 -13.27
N ASN A 99 0.79 21.32 -12.05
CA ASN A 99 0.05 22.13 -11.07
C ASN A 99 -1.29 21.54 -10.60
N ARG A 100 -1.48 20.23 -10.76
CA ARG A 100 -2.66 19.51 -10.26
C ARG A 100 -2.26 18.28 -9.48
N TYR A 101 -3.00 18.00 -8.42
CA TYR A 101 -2.87 16.78 -7.67
C TYR A 101 -3.62 15.65 -8.37
N THR A 102 -2.92 14.55 -8.54
CA THR A 102 -3.36 13.35 -9.25
C THR A 102 -2.93 12.11 -8.47
N THR A 103 -3.39 10.95 -8.92
CA THR A 103 -3.13 9.65 -8.31
C THR A 103 -2.09 8.88 -9.12
N ILE A 104 -1.42 7.91 -8.50
CA ILE A 104 -0.48 7.03 -9.23
C ILE A 104 -1.19 6.30 -10.37
N HIS A 105 -2.44 5.87 -10.15
CA HIS A 105 -3.23 5.18 -11.17
C HIS A 105 -3.52 6.07 -12.38
N GLU A 106 -3.94 7.33 -12.17
CA GLU A 106 -4.13 8.30 -13.27
C GLU A 106 -2.85 8.56 -14.05
N LEU A 107 -1.73 8.73 -13.35
CA LEU A 107 -0.42 8.93 -13.98
C LEU A 107 0.04 7.70 -14.77
N ALA A 108 -0.29 6.50 -14.29
CA ALA A 108 -0.03 5.25 -15.02
C ALA A 108 -0.91 5.11 -16.28
N GLU A 109 -2.15 5.60 -16.27
CA GLU A 109 -3.01 5.65 -17.47
C GLU A 109 -2.53 6.71 -18.47
N LEU A 110 -2.08 7.87 -18.01
CA LEU A 110 -1.46 8.90 -18.84
C LEU A 110 -0.19 8.36 -19.53
N GLU A 111 0.70 7.73 -18.77
CA GLU A 111 1.92 7.11 -19.29
C GLU A 111 1.61 6.01 -20.32
N ARG A 112 0.65 5.12 -20.03
CA ARG A 112 0.22 4.04 -20.95
C ARG A 112 -0.41 4.55 -22.23
N SER A 113 -1.18 5.64 -22.15
CA SER A 113 -1.77 6.29 -23.33
C SER A 113 -0.76 7.14 -24.11
N GLN A 114 0.51 7.18 -23.68
CA GLN A 114 1.56 8.04 -24.24
C GLN A 114 1.16 9.52 -24.24
N GLN A 115 0.38 9.91 -23.24
CA GLN A 115 -0.08 11.26 -23.02
C GLN A 115 0.69 11.87 -21.85
N GLY A 116 1.00 13.16 -21.96
CA GLY A 116 1.71 13.90 -20.91
C GLY A 116 3.15 14.22 -21.27
N ASP A 117 3.74 15.10 -20.46
CA ASP A 117 5.13 15.53 -20.63
C ASP A 117 6.07 14.53 -19.90
N PRO A 118 7.00 13.87 -20.61
CA PRO A 118 7.91 12.89 -20.02
C PRO A 118 8.74 13.43 -18.84
N GLU A 119 9.16 14.70 -18.87
CA GLU A 119 9.98 15.27 -17.79
C GLU A 119 9.13 15.58 -16.56
N GLU A 120 7.90 16.05 -16.74
CA GLU A 120 6.94 16.24 -15.65
C GLU A 120 6.51 14.89 -15.04
N LEU A 121 6.31 13.86 -15.86
CA LEU A 121 6.02 12.50 -15.37
C LEU A 121 7.18 11.97 -14.53
N LYS A 122 8.42 12.15 -14.98
CA LYS A 122 9.62 11.75 -14.23
C LYS A 122 9.74 12.49 -12.90
N LEU A 123 9.40 13.77 -12.86
CA LEU A 123 9.38 14.55 -11.61
C LEU A 123 8.25 14.09 -10.67
N ALA A 124 7.06 13.85 -11.21
CA ALA A 124 5.94 13.31 -10.45
C ALA A 124 6.27 11.92 -9.88
N LEU A 125 6.96 11.07 -10.64
CA LEU A 125 7.36 9.73 -10.20
C LEU A 125 8.31 9.81 -8.99
N LYS A 126 9.30 10.69 -9.02
CA LYS A 126 10.19 10.94 -7.87
C LYS A 126 9.42 11.37 -6.62
N ARG A 127 8.40 12.23 -6.78
CA ARG A 127 7.53 12.66 -5.68
C ARG A 127 6.72 11.50 -5.12
N ALA A 128 6.17 10.66 -5.99
CA ALA A 128 5.43 9.46 -5.62
C ALA A 128 6.32 8.47 -4.85
N VAL A 129 7.51 8.15 -5.36
CA VAL A 129 8.43 7.24 -4.66
C VAL A 129 8.80 7.79 -3.28
N THR A 130 9.07 9.10 -3.18
CA THR A 130 9.34 9.76 -1.88
C THR A 130 8.14 9.67 -0.91
N ALA A 131 6.92 9.82 -1.42
CA ALA A 131 5.71 9.70 -0.61
C ALA A 131 5.52 8.27 -0.09
N PHE A 132 5.66 7.27 -0.96
CA PHE A 132 5.63 5.86 -0.58
C PHE A 132 6.69 5.51 0.48
N GLU A 133 7.92 6.01 0.35
CA GLU A 133 8.98 5.82 1.35
C GLU A 133 8.56 6.37 2.71
N LYS A 134 7.98 7.57 2.74
CA LYS A 134 7.45 8.17 3.98
C LYS A 134 6.30 7.35 4.57
N PHE A 135 5.38 6.84 3.74
CA PHE A 135 4.28 5.99 4.21
C PHE A 135 4.72 4.61 4.69
N SER A 136 5.82 4.10 4.15
CA SER A 136 6.34 2.75 4.42
C SER A 136 7.43 2.70 5.49
N ALA A 137 8.04 3.84 5.87
CA ALA A 137 9.16 3.90 6.80
C ALA A 137 8.92 3.10 8.10
N ASP A 138 7.82 3.38 8.81
CA ASP A 138 7.48 2.70 10.06
C ASP A 138 7.24 1.18 9.88
N TYR A 139 6.80 0.77 8.69
CA TYR A 139 6.49 -0.63 8.39
C TYR A 139 7.71 -1.40 7.93
N ILE A 140 8.61 -0.75 7.17
CA ILE A 140 9.84 -1.37 6.66
C ILE A 140 10.71 -1.83 7.82
N GLU A 141 10.88 -1.03 8.87
CA GLU A 141 11.68 -1.42 10.04
C GLU A 141 11.18 -2.71 10.71
N GLU A 142 9.85 -2.86 10.84
CA GLU A 142 9.23 -4.06 11.42
C GLU A 142 9.31 -5.25 10.45
N ILE A 143 9.10 -5.02 9.15
CA ILE A 143 9.20 -6.03 8.10
C ILE A 143 10.62 -6.56 7.96
N GLN A 144 11.66 -5.75 8.21
CA GLN A 144 13.06 -6.20 8.15
C GLN A 144 13.33 -7.39 9.08
N VAL A 145 12.73 -7.40 10.27
CA VAL A 145 12.87 -8.51 11.25
C VAL A 145 12.28 -9.82 10.70
N GLY A 146 11.21 -9.72 9.92
CA GLY A 146 10.50 -10.85 9.32
C GLY A 146 10.78 -11.07 7.83
N LYS A 147 11.73 -10.34 7.23
CA LYS A 147 11.87 -10.20 5.78
C LYS A 147 12.09 -11.54 5.07
N ALA A 148 12.94 -12.40 5.64
CA ALA A 148 13.19 -13.73 5.08
C ALA A 148 11.92 -14.61 5.00
N TYR A 149 10.97 -14.42 5.92
CA TYR A 149 9.68 -15.11 5.87
C TYR A 149 8.72 -14.44 4.88
N MET A 150 8.71 -13.11 4.84
CA MET A 150 7.88 -12.35 3.91
C MET A 150 8.26 -12.60 2.45
N VAL A 151 9.55 -12.65 2.12
CA VAL A 151 10.03 -12.98 0.76
C VAL A 151 9.51 -14.36 0.33
N LYS A 152 9.59 -15.37 1.20
CA LYS A 152 9.09 -16.72 0.88
C LYS A 152 7.58 -16.75 0.70
N LEU A 153 6.84 -15.98 1.50
CA LEU A 153 5.38 -15.87 1.37
C LEU A 153 4.98 -15.11 0.09
N ILE A 154 5.73 -14.10 -0.31
CA ILE A 154 5.55 -13.38 -1.58
C ILE A 154 5.85 -14.29 -2.77
N ASP A 155 6.95 -15.06 -2.74
CA ASP A 155 7.28 -16.04 -3.78
C ASP A 155 6.21 -17.14 -3.89
N GLN A 156 5.68 -17.63 -2.76
CA GLN A 156 4.57 -18.59 -2.79
C GLN A 156 3.29 -17.96 -3.34
N TRP A 157 2.97 -16.73 -2.90
CA TRP A 157 1.79 -15.99 -3.35
C TRP A 157 1.83 -15.73 -4.86
N SER A 158 2.99 -15.35 -5.40
CA SER A 158 3.13 -15.04 -6.82
C SER A 158 2.88 -16.27 -7.70
N ILE A 159 3.33 -17.45 -7.26
CA ILE A 159 3.03 -18.73 -7.92
C ILE A 159 1.54 -19.05 -7.84
N LEU A 160 0.92 -18.92 -6.66
CA LEU A 160 -0.50 -19.25 -6.47
C LEU A 160 -1.45 -18.29 -7.21
N ARG A 161 -1.04 -17.04 -7.43
CA ARG A 161 -1.79 -16.03 -8.19
C ARG A 161 -1.48 -16.02 -9.67
N ASP A 162 -0.59 -16.89 -10.16
CA ASP A 162 -0.09 -16.89 -11.54
C ASP A 162 0.49 -15.52 -11.96
N ARG A 163 1.30 -14.94 -11.06
CA ARG A 163 1.99 -13.65 -11.22
C ARG A 163 3.49 -13.76 -10.92
N PRO A 164 4.24 -14.70 -11.53
CA PRO A 164 5.66 -14.93 -11.20
C PRO A 164 6.54 -13.70 -11.44
N ASP A 165 6.21 -12.88 -12.46
CA ASP A 165 6.97 -11.69 -12.87
C ASP A 165 6.38 -10.40 -12.28
N THR A 166 5.98 -10.45 -11.00
CA THR A 166 5.45 -9.28 -10.30
C THR A 166 6.59 -8.38 -9.79
N PRO A 167 6.48 -7.04 -9.94
CA PRO A 167 7.38 -6.09 -9.28
C PRO A 167 7.50 -6.30 -7.77
N LEU A 168 6.47 -6.89 -7.13
CA LEU A 168 6.48 -7.22 -5.71
C LEU A 168 7.55 -8.27 -5.36
N CYS A 169 7.76 -9.26 -6.22
CA CYS A 169 8.78 -10.29 -6.04
C CYS A 169 10.18 -9.70 -6.12
N GLU A 170 10.43 -8.85 -7.12
CA GLU A 170 11.70 -8.13 -7.28
C GLU A 170 11.96 -7.22 -6.08
N TRP A 171 10.96 -6.43 -5.70
CA TRP A 171 11.03 -5.51 -4.56
C TRP A 171 11.36 -6.23 -3.25
N SER A 172 10.71 -7.38 -2.99
CA SER A 172 10.93 -8.14 -1.76
C SER A 172 12.38 -8.61 -1.58
N LYS A 173 13.11 -8.80 -2.69
CA LYS A 173 14.48 -9.35 -2.73
C LYS A 173 15.57 -8.27 -2.62
N LEU A 174 15.22 -6.99 -2.64
CA LEU A 174 16.19 -5.88 -2.54
C LEU A 174 16.81 -5.85 -1.14
N ASN A 175 18.14 -5.84 -1.01
CA ASN A 175 18.83 -5.86 0.29
C ASN A 175 19.01 -4.45 0.88
N HIS A 176 18.77 -4.30 2.21
CA HIS A 176 19.08 -3.19 3.16
C HIS A 176 19.32 -1.74 2.67
N ASN A 177 18.78 -1.37 1.52
CA ASN A 177 18.72 -0.02 0.98
C ASN A 177 17.41 0.10 0.20
N GLU A 178 16.27 -0.22 0.82
CA GLU A 178 14.96 -0.15 0.14
C GLU A 178 14.75 1.20 -0.51
N THR A 179 15.10 2.30 0.15
CA THR A 179 14.99 3.66 -0.38
C THR A 179 15.76 3.83 -1.70
N THR A 180 17.08 3.55 -1.69
CA THR A 180 17.90 3.71 -2.91
C THR A 180 17.47 2.74 -4.00
N SER A 181 17.10 1.52 -3.63
CA SER A 181 16.69 0.48 -4.56
C SER A 181 15.31 0.78 -5.17
N MET A 182 14.40 1.41 -4.42
CA MET A 182 13.08 1.87 -4.88
C MET A 182 13.20 2.95 -5.94
N HIS A 183 14.02 3.98 -5.72
CA HIS A 183 14.27 5.02 -6.74
C HIS A 183 14.93 4.47 -8.01
N GLN A 184 15.63 3.33 -7.92
CA GLN A 184 16.27 2.68 -9.07
C GLN A 184 15.35 1.72 -9.83
N THR A 185 14.44 1.02 -9.14
CA THR A 185 13.52 0.05 -9.76
C THR A 185 12.21 0.69 -10.23
N MET A 186 11.72 1.71 -9.53
CA MET A 186 10.52 2.45 -9.92
C MET A 186 10.85 3.45 -11.03
N THR A 187 10.92 2.95 -12.27
CA THR A 187 11.29 3.72 -13.46
C THR A 187 10.09 4.27 -14.24
N SER A 188 8.88 3.79 -13.95
CA SER A 188 7.64 4.19 -14.63
C SER A 188 6.43 4.08 -13.70
N PHE A 189 5.39 4.86 -13.98
CA PHE A 189 4.14 4.79 -13.23
C PHE A 189 3.40 3.46 -13.44
N HIS A 190 3.52 2.85 -14.62
CA HIS A 190 2.97 1.52 -14.87
C HIS A 190 3.54 0.45 -13.93
N ILE A 191 4.87 0.43 -13.73
CA ILE A 191 5.52 -0.50 -12.80
C ILE A 191 5.06 -0.21 -11.37
N PHE A 192 4.96 1.07 -11.02
CA PHE A 192 4.59 1.46 -9.65
C PHE A 192 3.12 1.15 -9.33
N ASP A 193 2.18 1.45 -10.22
CA ASP A 193 0.77 1.10 -10.05
C ASP A 193 0.58 -0.42 -9.91
N ARG A 194 1.33 -1.21 -10.69
CA ARG A 194 1.34 -2.67 -10.60
C ARG A 194 1.89 -3.16 -9.26
N LEU A 195 3.00 -2.59 -8.77
CA LEU A 195 3.55 -2.91 -7.45
C LEU A 195 2.51 -2.67 -6.35
N LEU A 196 1.83 -1.53 -6.36
CA LEU A 196 0.83 -1.18 -5.35
C LEU A 196 -0.40 -2.09 -5.42
N ASP A 197 -0.85 -2.46 -6.61
CA ASP A 197 -1.94 -3.42 -6.80
C ASP A 197 -1.57 -4.81 -6.26
N ASP A 198 -0.40 -5.32 -6.64
CA ASP A 198 0.12 -6.62 -6.19
C ASP A 198 0.31 -6.65 -4.66
N LEU A 199 0.88 -5.59 -4.08
CA LEU A 199 1.07 -5.47 -2.63
C LEU A 199 -0.26 -5.46 -1.88
N LEU A 200 -1.26 -4.73 -2.37
CA LEU A 200 -2.59 -4.70 -1.75
C LEU A 200 -3.29 -6.07 -1.80
N ILE A 201 -3.19 -6.78 -2.93
CA ILE A 201 -3.75 -8.13 -3.07
C ILE A 201 -3.02 -9.10 -2.13
N PHE A 202 -1.69 -9.05 -2.09
CA PHE A 202 -0.87 -9.87 -1.20
C PHE A 202 -1.24 -9.67 0.28
N LEU A 203 -1.30 -8.41 0.74
CA LEU A 203 -1.67 -8.10 2.13
C LEU A 203 -3.06 -8.63 2.49
N ALA A 204 -3.98 -8.61 1.53
CA ALA A 204 -5.32 -9.11 1.74
C ALA A 204 -5.42 -10.63 1.78
N ASP A 205 -4.69 -11.32 0.91
CA ASP A 205 -4.56 -12.77 0.99
C ASP A 205 -3.89 -13.18 2.30
N LEU A 206 -2.84 -12.45 2.73
CA LEU A 206 -2.13 -12.71 3.97
C LEU A 206 -3.06 -12.64 5.19
N VAL A 207 -3.86 -11.58 5.32
CA VAL A 207 -4.80 -11.44 6.46
C VAL A 207 -5.88 -12.52 6.45
N GLN A 208 -6.38 -12.93 5.28
CA GLN A 208 -7.38 -14.00 5.19
C GLN A 208 -6.81 -15.36 5.60
N ASN A 209 -5.51 -15.56 5.40
CA ASN A 209 -4.81 -16.80 5.69
C ASN A 209 -4.17 -16.83 7.10
N CYS A 210 -4.28 -15.76 7.90
CA CYS A 210 -3.77 -15.67 9.28
C CYS A 210 -4.91 -15.65 10.33
N PRO A 211 -5.56 -16.80 10.61
CA PRO A 211 -6.72 -16.86 11.49
C PRO A 211 -6.42 -16.51 12.95
N LYS A 212 -5.22 -16.79 13.48
CA LYS A 212 -4.87 -16.46 14.88
C LYS A 212 -4.67 -14.97 15.04
N SER A 213 -3.88 -14.34 14.17
CA SER A 213 -3.75 -12.87 14.15
C SER A 213 -5.11 -12.19 13.95
N HIS A 214 -5.97 -12.75 13.09
CA HIS A 214 -7.32 -12.22 12.85
C HIS A 214 -8.21 -12.29 14.09
N LYS A 215 -8.14 -13.41 14.83
CA LYS A 215 -8.83 -13.54 16.11
C LYS A 215 -8.33 -12.52 17.13
N ALA A 216 -7.01 -12.38 17.30
CA ALA A 216 -6.41 -11.43 18.22
C ALA A 216 -6.82 -9.98 17.91
N TYR A 217 -6.81 -9.61 16.63
CA TYR A 217 -7.28 -8.30 16.18
C TYR A 217 -8.75 -8.05 16.56
N ARG A 218 -9.65 -9.01 16.27
CA ARG A 218 -11.07 -8.89 16.65
C ARG A 218 -11.29 -8.77 18.15
N GLU A 219 -10.51 -9.49 18.95
CA GLU A 219 -10.56 -9.40 20.41
C GLU A 219 -10.09 -8.02 20.90
N SER A 220 -9.04 -7.45 20.29
CA SER A 220 -8.56 -6.10 20.59
C SER A 220 -9.58 -4.99 20.29
N LEU A 221 -10.45 -5.20 19.29
CA LEU A 221 -11.53 -4.26 18.98
C LEU A 221 -12.65 -4.33 20.03
N LYS A 222 -12.98 -5.53 20.50
CA LYS A 222 -13.99 -5.73 21.55
C LYS A 222 -13.57 -5.12 22.87
N SER A 223 -12.30 -5.30 23.26
CA SER A 223 -11.78 -4.72 24.51
C SER A 223 -11.76 -3.19 24.49
N ARG A 224 -11.48 -2.57 23.34
CA ARG A 224 -11.53 -1.10 23.16
C ARG A 224 -12.97 -0.56 23.12
N GLY A 225 -13.93 -1.33 22.63
CA GLY A 225 -15.35 -0.98 22.63
C GLY A 225 -16.03 -1.11 23.99
N ALA A 226 -15.44 -1.87 24.92
CA ALA A 226 -15.94 -2.07 26.28
C ALA A 226 -15.41 -1.04 27.31
N THR A 227 -14.55 -0.11 26.88
CA THR A 227 -13.99 0.97 27.71
C THR A 227 -14.59 2.35 27.42
N ASN A 228 -15.79 2.41 26.84
CA ASN A 228 -16.59 3.64 26.74
C ASN A 228 -17.88 3.51 27.54
#